data_AF-A0A4Q4TY54-F1
#
_entry.id   AF-A0A4Q4TY54-F1
#
_cell.length_a   1.000
_cell.length_b   1.000
_cell.length_c   1.000
_cell.angle_alpha   90.00
_cell.angle_beta   90.00
_cell.angle_gamma   90.00
#
_symmetry.space_group_name_H-M   'P 1'
#
loop_
_entity.id
_entity.type
_entity.pdbx_description
1 polymer ?
#
loop_
_entity_poly.entity_id
_entity_poly.type
_entity_poly.pdbx_seq_one_letter_code
_entity_poly.pdbx_strand_id
1 'polypeptide(L)'
;MWRTILPLAGKYQRFPLTAEAAAVHKALEDDGVVIIEGFLSPEQAAKSNGDVDPRLAVIRQGEKIVRLPTQVSQSPWILDLPQTCTSLLYWMADIVPPQVKRVHNLVGFSKAFRHEILNHKRMHDISGSDIWGSHKLVEMCKPDAEHPVMLSELKASDTALLSGQMVHRGSINATLDSYRRALALMVVPGILTPFGATCRLP
;
A
#
# COMPACT_ATOMS: atom_id res chain seq x y z
N MET A 1 -14.89 -10.95 27.60
CA MET A 1 -16.28 -10.83 27.12
C MET A 1 -16.22 -10.50 25.63
N TRP A 2 -16.39 -11.49 24.76
CA TRP A 2 -16.29 -11.30 23.30
C TRP A 2 -17.71 -11.11 22.76
N ARG A 3 -18.01 -9.90 22.25
CA ARG A 3 -19.23 -9.68 21.46
C ARG A 3 -18.97 -10.22 20.07
N THR A 4 -19.70 -11.27 19.70
CA THR A 4 -19.91 -11.68 18.32
C THR A 4 -20.44 -10.47 17.55
N ILE A 5 -19.62 -9.88 16.68
CA ILE A 5 -20.09 -8.85 15.75
C ILE A 5 -20.90 -9.61 14.70
N LEU A 6 -22.23 -9.47 14.76
CA LEU A 6 -23.12 -9.91 13.69
C LEU A 6 -22.67 -9.24 12.38
N PRO A 7 -22.59 -9.95 11.25
CA PRO A 7 -22.25 -9.34 9.98
C PRO A 7 -23.38 -8.41 9.57
N LEU A 8 -23.18 -7.10 9.72
CA LEU A 8 -24.01 -6.10 9.07
C LEU A 8 -23.73 -6.12 7.56
N ALA A 9 -24.79 -5.96 6.79
CA ALA A 9 -24.85 -6.14 5.35
C ALA A 9 -24.03 -5.07 4.60
N GLY A 10 -22.74 -5.35 4.45
CA GLY A 10 -21.88 -4.73 3.45
C GLY A 10 -20.94 -5.80 2.92
N LYS A 11 -20.72 -5.85 1.62
CA LYS A 11 -19.59 -6.59 1.07
C LYS A 11 -18.90 -5.66 0.11
N TYR A 12 -17.58 -5.63 0.16
CA TYR A 12 -16.81 -4.96 -0.87
C TYR A 12 -17.23 -5.50 -2.22
N GLN A 13 -17.49 -4.60 -3.18
CA GLN A 13 -17.76 -5.02 -4.54
C GLN A 13 -16.53 -5.73 -5.10
N ARG A 14 -16.76 -6.90 -5.71
CA ARG A 14 -15.72 -7.76 -6.27
C ARG A 14 -15.92 -7.85 -7.77
N PHE A 15 -14.85 -7.66 -8.53
CA PHE A 15 -14.86 -7.68 -9.97
C PHE A 15 -13.84 -8.69 -10.48
N PRO A 16 -14.15 -9.48 -11.52
CA PRO A 16 -13.11 -10.20 -12.25
C PRO A 16 -12.18 -9.21 -12.96
N LEU A 17 -10.96 -9.64 -13.27
CA LEU A 17 -10.00 -8.86 -14.06
C LEU A 17 -10.59 -8.33 -15.39
N THR A 18 -11.54 -9.06 -15.97
CA THR A 18 -12.19 -8.74 -17.25
C THR A 18 -13.38 -7.78 -17.14
N ALA A 19 -13.73 -7.30 -15.94
CA ALA A 19 -14.85 -6.37 -15.78
C ALA A 19 -14.63 -5.07 -16.55
N GLU A 20 -15.68 -4.32 -16.87
CA GLU A 20 -15.56 -3.00 -17.50
C GLU A 20 -14.89 -1.98 -16.57
N ALA A 21 -14.04 -1.12 -17.10
CA ALA A 21 -13.30 -0.13 -16.29
C ALA A 21 -14.26 0.86 -15.62
N ALA A 22 -15.23 1.37 -16.37
CA ALA A 22 -16.25 2.31 -15.88
C ALA A 22 -17.05 1.74 -14.69
N ALA A 23 -17.37 0.44 -14.69
CA ALA A 23 -18.06 -0.20 -13.57
C ALA A 23 -17.19 -0.24 -12.31
N VAL A 24 -15.90 -0.55 -12.47
CA VAL A 24 -14.93 -0.54 -11.36
C VAL A 24 -14.74 0.88 -10.80
N HIS A 25 -14.69 1.89 -11.68
CA HIS A 25 -14.55 3.29 -11.24
C HIS A 25 -15.77 3.76 -10.49
N LYS A 26 -16.96 3.47 -11.02
CA LYS A 26 -18.21 3.80 -10.35
C LYS A 26 -18.27 3.17 -8.95
N ALA A 27 -17.89 1.89 -8.82
CA ALA A 27 -17.85 1.24 -7.51
C ALA A 27 -16.79 1.87 -6.58
N LEU A 28 -15.64 2.30 -7.11
CA LEU A 28 -14.63 3.00 -6.32
C LEU A 28 -15.07 4.42 -5.91
N GLU A 29 -15.84 5.11 -6.75
CA GLU A 29 -16.48 6.40 -6.45
C GLU A 29 -17.62 6.24 -5.44
N ASP A 30 -18.39 5.16 -5.50
CA ASP A 30 -19.51 4.95 -4.59
C ASP A 30 -19.00 4.51 -3.21
N ASP A 31 -18.05 3.55 -3.18
CA ASP A 31 -17.65 2.83 -1.97
C ASP A 31 -16.24 3.16 -1.47
N GLY A 32 -15.40 3.84 -2.26
CA GLY A 32 -13.99 4.16 -1.92
C GLY A 32 -13.03 2.96 -1.93
N VAL A 33 -13.55 1.74 -2.10
CA VAL A 33 -12.76 0.51 -2.18
C VAL A 33 -13.45 -0.54 -3.04
N VAL A 34 -12.67 -1.26 -3.85
CA VAL A 34 -13.13 -2.39 -4.65
C VAL A 34 -12.11 -3.50 -4.65
N ILE A 35 -12.55 -4.74 -4.85
CA ILE A 35 -11.67 -5.90 -5.00
C ILE A 35 -11.65 -6.32 -6.46
N ILE A 36 -10.47 -6.48 -7.03
CA ILE A 36 -10.29 -7.06 -8.37
C ILE A 36 -9.64 -8.44 -8.20
N GLU A 37 -10.36 -9.46 -8.61
CA GLU A 37 -9.94 -10.85 -8.49
C GLU A 37 -8.98 -11.24 -9.61
N GLY A 38 -7.91 -11.94 -9.25
CA GLY A 38 -6.87 -12.34 -10.21
C GLY A 38 -6.17 -11.17 -10.89
N PHE A 39 -6.03 -10.03 -10.18
CA PHE A 39 -5.38 -8.84 -10.70
C PHE A 39 -3.95 -9.10 -11.19
N LEU A 40 -3.17 -9.88 -10.45
CA LEU A 40 -1.92 -10.44 -10.96
C LEU A 40 -2.13 -11.86 -11.46
N SER A 41 -1.46 -12.28 -12.52
CA SER A 41 -1.42 -13.71 -12.82
C SER A 41 -0.70 -14.46 -11.68
N PRO A 42 -1.00 -15.76 -11.46
CA PRO A 42 -0.26 -16.57 -10.48
C PRO A 42 1.26 -16.56 -10.73
N GLU A 43 1.66 -16.53 -12.00
CA GLU A 43 3.07 -16.43 -12.40
C GLU A 43 3.70 -15.08 -12.00
N GLN A 44 3.00 -13.97 -12.22
CA GLN A 44 3.44 -12.63 -11.80
C GLN A 44 3.58 -12.56 -10.27
N ALA A 45 2.61 -13.12 -9.54
CA ALA A 45 2.66 -13.19 -8.08
C ALA A 45 3.85 -14.06 -7.59
N ALA A 46 4.12 -15.19 -8.25
CA ALA A 46 5.25 -16.05 -7.93
C ALA A 46 6.60 -15.35 -8.18
N LYS A 47 6.79 -14.73 -9.36
CA LYS A 47 7.99 -13.95 -9.69
C LYS A 47 8.22 -12.82 -8.69
N SER A 48 7.16 -12.07 -8.37
CA SER A 48 7.24 -10.96 -7.42
C SER A 48 7.64 -11.42 -6.02
N ASN A 49 7.12 -12.58 -5.56
CA ASN A 49 7.56 -13.17 -4.30
C ASN A 49 9.04 -13.58 -4.35
N GLY A 50 9.47 -14.24 -5.43
CA GLY A 50 10.86 -14.64 -5.63
C GLY A 50 11.83 -13.46 -5.61
N ASP A 51 11.45 -12.33 -6.19
CA ASP A 51 12.26 -11.11 -6.22
C ASP A 51 12.46 -10.47 -4.82
N VAL A 52 11.45 -10.57 -3.94
CA VAL A 52 11.50 -9.95 -2.61
C VAL A 52 12.02 -10.88 -1.51
N ASP A 53 11.93 -12.20 -1.71
CA ASP A 53 12.28 -13.19 -0.69
C ASP A 53 13.70 -13.04 -0.13
N PRO A 54 14.77 -12.93 -0.96
CA PRO A 54 16.13 -12.76 -0.46
C PRO A 54 16.28 -11.49 0.40
N ARG A 55 15.64 -10.39 0.00
CA ARG A 55 15.72 -9.11 0.72
C ARG A 55 14.96 -9.16 2.04
N LEU A 56 13.76 -9.77 2.03
CA LEU A 56 12.98 -9.96 3.26
C LEU A 56 13.70 -10.88 4.25
N ALA A 57 14.39 -11.92 3.77
CA ALA A 57 15.19 -12.80 4.62
C ALA A 57 16.31 -12.03 5.34
N VAL A 58 17.03 -11.17 4.63
CA VAL A 58 18.07 -10.30 5.22
C VAL A 58 17.49 -9.37 6.30
N ILE A 59 16.35 -8.71 6.04
CA ILE A 59 15.73 -7.79 7.01
C ILE A 59 15.17 -8.55 8.23
N ARG A 60 14.80 -9.82 8.08
CA ARG A 60 14.35 -10.67 9.19
C ARG A 60 15.50 -11.07 10.12
N GLN A 61 16.65 -11.38 9.54
CA GLN A 61 17.86 -11.77 10.29
C GLN A 61 18.57 -10.56 10.90
N GLY A 62 18.42 -9.38 10.29
CA GLY A 62 19.01 -8.15 10.81
C GLY A 62 18.37 -7.70 12.12
N GLU A 63 19.21 -7.29 13.07
CA GLU A 63 18.75 -6.55 14.24
C GLU A 63 18.15 -5.21 13.79
N LYS A 64 17.03 -4.82 14.40
CA LYS A 64 16.45 -3.50 14.15
C LYS A 64 17.37 -2.47 14.83
N ILE A 65 18.27 -1.87 14.06
CA ILE A 65 19.08 -0.75 14.52
C ILE A 65 18.13 0.42 14.76
N VAL A 66 17.85 0.71 16.04
CA VAL A 66 17.16 1.94 16.42
C VAL A 66 18.16 3.07 16.21
N ARG A 67 18.03 3.79 15.11
CA ARG A 67 18.77 5.03 14.91
C ARG A 67 18.16 6.07 15.83
N LEU A 68 18.90 6.47 16.85
CA LEU A 68 18.58 7.71 17.57
C LEU A 68 18.60 8.85 16.55
N PRO A 69 17.74 9.88 16.69
CA PRO A 69 17.75 11.03 15.80
C PRO A 69 19.03 11.84 16.03
N THR A 70 20.13 11.38 15.45
CA THR A 70 21.46 11.98 15.58
C THR A 70 22.12 11.98 14.20
N GLN A 71 21.50 12.67 13.25
CA GLN A 71 22.19 13.20 12.07
C GLN A 71 21.46 14.47 11.64
N VAL A 72 22.02 15.62 12.02
CA VAL A 72 21.77 16.89 11.33
C VAL A 72 22.29 16.66 9.91
N SER A 73 21.40 16.32 8.98
CA SER A 73 21.77 16.36 7.56
C SER A 73 21.79 17.83 7.16
N GLN A 74 22.98 18.41 7.02
CA GLN A 74 23.11 19.64 6.23
C GLN A 74 22.62 19.29 4.83
N SER A 75 21.43 19.75 4.45
CA SER A 75 20.96 19.61 3.08
C SER A 75 21.87 20.50 2.22
N PRO A 76 22.66 19.95 1.27
CA PRO A 76 23.48 20.78 0.38
C PRO A 76 22.63 21.66 -0.55
N TRP A 77 21.32 21.47 -0.58
CA TRP A 77 20.38 22.18 -1.45
C TRP A 77 19.63 23.33 -0.76
N ILE A 78 19.86 23.57 0.53
CA ILE A 78 19.20 24.66 1.26
C ILE A 78 20.27 25.43 2.04
N LEU A 79 20.87 26.42 1.37
CA LEU A 79 21.96 27.25 1.91
C LEU A 79 21.52 28.17 3.06
N ASP A 80 20.23 28.47 3.18
CA ASP A 80 19.70 29.49 4.11
C ASP A 80 18.79 28.93 5.23
N LEU A 81 18.85 27.63 5.53
CA LEU A 81 18.13 27.10 6.70
C LEU A 81 18.80 27.65 7.99
N PRO A 82 18.06 28.38 8.86
CA PRO A 82 18.61 28.81 10.14
C PRO A 82 19.14 27.60 10.90
N GLN A 83 20.35 27.71 11.47
CA GLN A 83 21.02 26.63 12.21
C GLN A 83 20.21 26.08 13.41
N THR A 84 19.11 26.76 13.76
CA THR A 84 18.16 26.39 14.80
C THR A 84 16.97 25.56 14.31
N CYS A 85 16.83 25.32 13.00
CA CYS A 85 15.87 24.36 12.45
C CYS A 85 16.42 22.93 12.60
N THR A 86 16.62 22.51 13.84
CA THR A 86 16.97 21.15 14.24
C THR A 86 15.73 20.26 14.08
N SER A 87 15.30 20.00 12.84
CA SER A 87 14.27 18.99 12.61
C SER A 87 14.90 17.62 12.84
N LEU A 88 14.41 16.87 13.82
CA LEU A 88 14.77 15.46 13.99
C LEU A 88 14.37 14.74 12.70
N LEU A 89 15.35 14.26 11.94
CA LEU A 89 15.08 13.54 10.70
C LEU A 89 14.68 12.11 11.07
N TYR A 90 13.39 11.79 10.96
CA TYR A 90 12.90 10.43 11.12
C TYR A 90 12.84 9.72 9.76
N TRP A 91 13.42 8.52 9.68
CA TRP A 91 13.21 7.66 8.53
C TRP A 91 12.00 6.77 8.76
N MET A 92 11.16 6.61 7.74
CA MET A 92 10.00 5.71 7.83
C MET A 92 10.39 4.25 8.14
N ALA A 93 11.64 3.85 7.85
CA ALA A 93 12.18 2.54 8.21
C ALA A 93 12.24 2.32 9.74
N ASP A 94 12.49 3.39 10.50
CA ASP A 94 12.67 3.32 11.96
C ASP A 94 11.34 3.12 12.70
N ILE A 95 10.24 3.60 12.10
CA ILE A 95 8.87 3.49 12.66
C ILE A 95 8.12 2.23 12.23
N VAL A 96 8.72 1.36 11.41
CA VAL A 96 8.09 0.08 11.05
C VAL A 96 7.97 -0.79 12.33
N PRO A 97 6.77 -1.31 12.67
CA PRO A 97 6.60 -2.18 13.84
C PRO A 97 7.55 -3.38 13.79
N PRO A 98 8.13 -3.84 14.91
CA PRO A 98 9.18 -4.88 14.92
C PRO A 98 8.81 -6.16 14.16
N GLN A 99 7.55 -6.56 14.23
CA GLN A 99 6.97 -7.74 13.57
C GLN A 99 6.71 -7.56 12.07
N VAL A 100 6.84 -6.34 11.54
CA VAL A 100 6.62 -6.01 10.12
C VAL A 100 7.97 -5.83 9.42
N LYS A 101 8.08 -6.36 8.21
CA LYS A 101 9.25 -6.21 7.34
C LYS A 101 8.80 -5.57 6.04
N ARG A 102 9.51 -4.52 5.59
CA ARG A 102 9.17 -3.77 4.37
C ARG A 102 10.38 -3.68 3.46
N VAL A 103 10.15 -3.90 2.17
CA VAL A 103 11.11 -3.63 1.09
C VAL A 103 10.46 -2.58 0.19
N HIS A 104 11.19 -1.53 -0.14
CA HIS A 104 10.78 -0.48 -1.07
C HIS A 104 11.67 -0.50 -2.32
N ASN A 105 11.37 0.37 -3.28
CA ASN A 105 12.14 0.53 -4.52
C ASN A 105 12.25 -0.76 -5.33
N LEU A 106 11.13 -1.48 -5.49
CA LEU A 106 11.06 -2.69 -6.32
C LEU A 106 11.53 -2.43 -7.76
N VAL A 107 11.29 -1.22 -8.28
CA VAL A 107 11.83 -0.76 -9.57
C VAL A 107 13.34 -0.91 -9.66
N GLY A 108 14.10 -0.82 -8.56
CA GLY A 108 15.55 -0.97 -8.57
C GLY A 108 16.03 -2.41 -8.85
N PHE A 109 15.24 -3.43 -8.55
CA PHE A 109 15.74 -4.81 -8.55
C PHE A 109 14.79 -5.87 -9.12
N SER A 110 13.49 -5.63 -9.16
CA SER A 110 12.51 -6.60 -9.67
C SER A 110 12.23 -6.33 -11.15
N LYS A 111 12.64 -7.27 -12.01
CA LYS A 111 12.34 -7.22 -13.44
C LYS A 111 10.84 -7.39 -13.69
N ALA A 112 10.21 -8.32 -12.96
CA ALA A 112 8.76 -8.54 -13.04
C ALA A 112 8.00 -7.25 -12.68
N PHE A 113 8.41 -6.54 -11.65
CA PHE A 113 7.80 -5.26 -11.28
C PHE A 113 7.94 -4.22 -12.39
N ARG A 114 9.17 -4.00 -12.89
CA ARG A 114 9.46 -2.97 -13.90
C ARG A 114 8.74 -3.20 -15.23
N HIS A 115 8.70 -4.44 -15.70
CA HIS A 115 8.29 -4.74 -17.08
C HIS A 115 6.90 -5.36 -17.19
N GLU A 116 6.41 -6.02 -16.14
CA GLU A 116 5.10 -6.67 -16.16
C GLU A 116 4.08 -5.86 -15.33
N ILE A 117 4.38 -5.57 -14.06
CA ILE A 117 3.43 -4.88 -13.16
C ILE A 117 3.25 -3.42 -13.53
N LEU A 118 4.33 -2.66 -13.79
CA LEU A 118 4.19 -1.25 -14.18
C LEU A 118 3.54 -1.08 -15.56
N ASN A 119 3.53 -2.11 -16.40
CA ASN A 119 2.84 -2.11 -17.70
C ASN A 119 1.47 -2.80 -17.65
N HIS A 120 0.92 -3.00 -16.44
CA HIS A 120 -0.35 -3.70 -16.27
C HIS A 120 -1.49 -2.89 -16.91
N LYS A 121 -2.02 -3.37 -18.04
CA LYS A 121 -3.03 -2.65 -18.83
C LYS A 121 -4.20 -2.15 -17.96
N ARG A 122 -4.75 -3.04 -17.12
CA ARG A 122 -5.89 -2.70 -16.27
C ARG A 122 -5.57 -1.62 -15.24
N MET A 123 -4.33 -1.56 -14.76
CA MET A 123 -3.91 -0.51 -13.82
C MET A 123 -3.93 0.86 -14.49
N HIS A 124 -3.47 0.93 -15.74
CA HIS A 124 -3.49 2.15 -16.55
C HIS A 124 -4.92 2.56 -16.92
N ASP A 125 -5.75 1.60 -17.36
CA ASP A 125 -7.16 1.86 -17.66
C ASP A 125 -7.88 2.48 -16.45
N ILE A 126 -7.52 2.05 -15.23
CA ILE A 126 -8.12 2.56 -14.00
C ILE A 126 -7.56 3.91 -13.56
N SER A 127 -6.23 4.06 -13.62
CA SER A 127 -5.54 5.26 -13.14
C SER A 127 -5.71 6.45 -14.09
N GLY A 128 -6.04 6.22 -15.36
CA GLY A 128 -6.22 7.27 -16.38
C GLY A 128 -7.57 7.98 -16.31
N SER A 129 -8.48 7.56 -15.44
CA SER A 129 -9.77 8.24 -15.23
C SER A 129 -9.72 9.08 -13.95
N ASP A 130 -10.19 10.32 -14.04
CA ASP A 130 -10.33 11.19 -12.88
C ASP A 130 -11.37 10.60 -11.91
N ILE A 131 -10.90 10.19 -10.73
CA ILE A 131 -11.77 9.71 -9.64
C ILE A 131 -12.20 10.93 -8.83
N TRP A 132 -13.45 11.36 -9.03
CA TRP A 132 -14.07 12.45 -8.28
C TRP A 132 -15.17 11.89 -7.36
N GLY A 133 -15.06 12.03 -6.04
CA GLY A 133 -16.24 11.91 -5.15
C GLY A 133 -16.24 11.02 -3.89
N SER A 134 -15.12 10.48 -3.36
CA SER A 134 -15.21 9.50 -2.24
C SER A 134 -14.15 9.50 -1.14
N HIS A 135 -14.36 10.39 -0.17
CA HIS A 135 -14.66 9.96 1.20
C HIS A 135 -15.71 10.93 1.70
N LYS A 136 -16.96 10.51 1.78
CA LYS A 136 -18.08 11.42 2.03
C LYS A 136 -18.13 11.95 3.48
N LEU A 137 -17.08 11.71 4.27
CA LEU A 137 -16.92 12.16 5.65
C LEU A 137 -15.67 13.06 5.74
N VAL A 138 -15.83 14.22 6.36
CA VAL A 138 -14.77 15.24 6.54
C VAL A 138 -13.71 14.79 7.55
N GLU A 139 -14.07 13.91 8.48
CA GLU A 139 -13.19 13.44 9.56
C GLU A 139 -13.01 11.93 9.54
N MET A 140 -11.89 11.46 10.10
CA MET A 140 -11.71 10.03 10.39
C MET A 140 -12.76 9.58 11.41
N CYS A 141 -13.88 9.05 10.92
CA CYS A 141 -14.99 8.65 11.78
C CYS A 141 -14.64 7.36 12.56
N LYS A 142 -15.19 7.24 13.76
CA LYS A 142 -15.19 5.97 14.49
C LYS A 142 -16.24 5.05 13.85
N PRO A 143 -15.96 3.75 13.70
CA PRO A 143 -16.96 2.82 13.19
C PRO A 143 -18.23 2.83 14.03
N ASP A 144 -19.38 2.81 13.36
CA ASP A 144 -20.71 2.75 13.98
C ASP A 144 -21.57 1.68 13.28
N ALA A 145 -22.88 1.67 13.56
CA ALA A 145 -23.79 0.69 12.99
C ALA A 145 -24.02 0.89 11.47
N GLU A 146 -23.88 2.11 10.96
CA GLU A 146 -24.06 2.46 9.55
C GLU A 146 -22.73 2.36 8.78
N HIS A 147 -21.61 2.50 9.47
CA HIS A 147 -20.24 2.44 8.95
C HIS A 147 -19.39 1.38 9.69
N PRO A 148 -19.75 0.09 9.60
CA PRO A 148 -19.01 -0.96 10.29
C PRO A 148 -17.61 -1.16 9.70
N VAL A 149 -16.69 -1.70 10.52
CA VAL A 149 -15.40 -2.19 10.00
C VAL A 149 -15.64 -3.46 9.21
N MET A 150 -15.27 -3.44 7.93
CA MET A 150 -15.38 -4.59 7.05
C MET A 150 -14.01 -5.25 6.84
N LEU A 151 -13.99 -6.58 6.78
CA LEU A 151 -12.77 -7.36 6.53
C LEU A 151 -12.64 -7.68 5.05
N SER A 152 -11.51 -7.30 4.45
CA SER A 152 -11.17 -7.65 3.07
C SER A 152 -10.49 -9.01 3.05
N GLU A 153 -11.22 -10.04 2.64
CA GLU A 153 -10.64 -11.35 2.34
C GLU A 153 -10.16 -11.39 0.89
N LEU A 154 -8.87 -11.69 0.70
CA LEU A 154 -8.20 -11.71 -0.59
C LEU A 154 -7.48 -13.05 -0.77
N LYS A 155 -7.59 -13.63 -1.96
CA LYS A 155 -6.71 -14.72 -2.38
C LYS A 155 -5.38 -14.14 -2.85
N ALA A 156 -4.36 -14.98 -2.97
CA ALA A 156 -3.18 -14.60 -3.73
C ALA A 156 -3.62 -14.13 -5.12
N SER A 157 -2.93 -13.13 -5.66
CA SER A 157 -3.25 -12.47 -6.94
C SER A 157 -4.45 -11.52 -6.94
N ASP A 158 -5.35 -11.54 -5.96
CA ASP A 158 -6.38 -10.50 -5.83
C ASP A 158 -5.74 -9.17 -5.40
N THR A 159 -6.39 -8.06 -5.74
CA THR A 159 -6.03 -6.73 -5.21
C THR A 159 -7.24 -6.05 -4.57
N ALA A 160 -7.00 -5.34 -3.48
CA ALA A 160 -7.93 -4.34 -2.98
C ALA A 160 -7.45 -2.96 -3.46
N LEU A 161 -8.23 -2.33 -4.34
CA LEU A 161 -7.98 -0.98 -4.79
C LEU A 161 -8.66 -0.01 -3.81
N LEU A 162 -7.86 0.85 -3.19
CA LEU A 162 -8.29 1.78 -2.16
C LEU A 162 -8.13 3.21 -2.67
N SER A 163 -9.15 4.05 -2.49
CA SER A 163 -8.97 5.50 -2.63
C SER A 163 -8.06 6.00 -1.50
N GLY A 164 -7.30 7.09 -1.73
CA GLY A 164 -6.46 7.71 -0.70
C GLY A 164 -7.24 8.26 0.50
N GLN A 165 -8.56 8.25 0.40
CA GLN A 165 -9.55 8.80 1.30
C GLN A 165 -10.26 7.70 2.13
N MET A 166 -10.09 6.42 1.76
CA MET A 166 -10.64 5.27 2.47
C MET A 166 -9.93 5.00 3.80
N VAL A 167 -10.66 5.06 4.91
CA VAL A 167 -10.16 4.66 6.23
C VAL A 167 -9.96 3.16 6.28
N HIS A 168 -8.73 2.73 6.51
CA HIS A 168 -8.38 1.32 6.58
C HIS A 168 -7.32 1.07 7.65
N ARG A 169 -7.23 -0.17 8.11
CA ARG A 169 -6.17 -0.62 9.02
C ARG A 169 -5.80 -2.06 8.75
N GLY A 170 -4.55 -2.42 9.03
CA GLY A 170 -4.16 -3.82 9.03
C GLY A 170 -4.77 -4.57 10.22
N SER A 171 -5.31 -5.76 9.99
CA SER A 171 -5.69 -6.69 11.07
C SER A 171 -4.47 -7.37 11.68
N ILE A 172 -4.62 -7.83 12.92
CA ILE A 172 -3.65 -8.68 13.61
C ILE A 172 -3.43 -9.96 12.80
N ASN A 173 -2.17 -10.37 12.61
CA ASN A 173 -1.85 -11.71 12.14
C ASN A 173 -1.80 -12.64 13.36
N ALA A 174 -2.83 -13.47 13.53
CA ALA A 174 -2.95 -14.39 14.67
C ALA A 174 -2.40 -15.81 14.38
N THR A 175 -1.84 -16.05 13.19
CA THR A 175 -1.21 -17.34 12.86
C THR A 175 0.16 -17.47 13.51
N LEU A 176 0.56 -18.69 13.86
CA LEU A 176 1.86 -18.96 14.49
C LEU A 176 3.00 -19.19 13.49
N ASP A 177 2.65 -19.61 12.27
CA ASP A 177 3.55 -20.25 11.32
C ASP A 177 3.47 -19.66 9.92
N SER A 178 2.68 -18.61 9.71
CA SER A 178 2.52 -17.98 8.40
C SER A 178 2.75 -16.47 8.41
N TYR A 179 3.38 -15.98 7.34
CA TYR A 179 3.54 -14.55 7.10
C TYR A 179 2.46 -14.05 6.14
N ARG A 180 1.68 -13.04 6.57
CA ARG A 180 0.82 -12.28 5.65
C ARG A 180 1.67 -11.29 4.84
N ARG A 181 1.70 -11.46 3.52
CA ARG A 181 2.40 -10.56 2.59
C ARG A 181 1.41 -9.73 1.80
N ALA A 182 1.81 -8.50 1.48
CA ALA A 182 1.08 -7.61 0.59
C ALA A 182 2.06 -6.80 -0.26
N LEU A 183 1.72 -6.59 -1.52
CA LEU A 183 2.39 -5.63 -2.39
C LEU A 183 1.54 -4.36 -2.44
N ALA A 184 2.00 -3.28 -1.80
CA ALA A 184 1.34 -1.99 -1.88
C ALA A 184 1.84 -1.22 -3.12
N LEU A 185 0.96 -1.04 -4.10
CA LEU A 185 1.19 -0.22 -5.29
C LEU A 185 0.49 1.13 -5.07
N MET A 186 1.28 2.19 -4.90
CA MET A 186 0.75 3.55 -4.74
C MET A 186 0.88 4.30 -6.07
N VAL A 187 -0.26 4.68 -6.64
CA VAL A 187 -0.34 5.56 -7.80
C VAL A 187 -0.73 6.95 -7.30
N VAL A 188 -0.02 7.99 -7.73
CA VAL A 188 -0.26 9.39 -7.34
C VAL A 188 -0.26 10.29 -8.57
N PRO A 189 -0.93 11.46 -8.53
CA PRO A 189 -0.81 12.46 -9.59
C PRO A 189 0.65 12.82 -9.87
N GLY A 190 1.01 12.95 -11.14
CA GLY A 190 2.41 13.21 -11.56
C GLY A 190 2.98 14.55 -11.07
N ILE A 191 2.14 15.44 -10.57
CA ILE A 191 2.54 16.69 -9.93
C ILE A 191 3.04 16.50 -8.48
N LEU A 192 2.79 15.33 -7.86
CA LEU A 192 3.23 15.01 -6.50
C LEU A 192 4.53 14.20 -6.53
N THR A 193 5.47 14.54 -5.66
CA THR A 193 6.74 13.82 -5.54
C THR A 193 6.53 12.39 -5.01
N PRO A 194 7.01 11.35 -5.71
CA PRO A 194 6.90 9.97 -5.24
C PRO A 194 7.70 9.71 -3.96
N PHE A 195 7.20 8.78 -3.13
CA PHE A 195 7.93 8.31 -1.94
C PHE A 195 9.23 7.54 -2.31
N GLY A 196 9.16 6.68 -3.33
CA GLY A 196 10.32 5.93 -3.83
C GLY A 196 11.07 6.72 -4.89
N ALA A 197 12.22 7.29 -4.53
CA ALA A 197 13.06 8.04 -5.47
C ALA A 197 13.68 7.12 -6.54
N THR A 198 13.66 7.56 -7.79
CA THR A 198 14.16 6.82 -8.97
C THR A 198 15.39 7.44 -9.63
N CYS A 199 15.92 8.55 -9.09
CA CYS A 199 17.07 9.26 -9.65
C CYS A 199 18.40 8.47 -9.67
N ARG A 200 18.43 7.29 -9.04
CA ARG A 200 19.59 6.39 -9.01
C ARG A 200 19.43 5.16 -9.91
N LEU A 201 18.34 5.08 -10.67
CA LEU A 201 18.18 4.02 -11.66
C LEU A 201 19.11 4.31 -12.86
N PRO A 202 19.71 3.26 -13.46
CA PRO A 202 20.53 3.40 -14.66
C PRO A 202 19.70 3.81 -15.88
#